data_AF-A0A1X7VR62-F1
#
_entry.id   AF-A0A1X7VR62-F1
#
_cell.length_a   1.000
_cell.length_b   1.000
_cell.length_c   1.000
_cell.angle_alpha   90.00
_cell.angle_beta   90.00
_cell.angle_gamma   90.00
#
_symmetry.space_group_name_H-M   'P 1'
#
loop_
_entity.id
_entity.type
_entity.pdbx_description
1 polymer ?
#
loop_
_entity_poly.entity_id
_entity_poly.type
_entity_poly.pdbx_seq_one_letter_code
_entity_poly.pdbx_strand_id
1 'polypeptide(L)'
;DFVNIVILLRGVLGKVDQDYVKKEYQMRRAPYYHILLWITNALVVGIDCPEVSSFIQDRISCHLPDSIMLPDLNFWVTKYQMHKCSIYCTRKIIFGKTYVSRCRFNFARPVQDSICINDVENSLKSCIKIY
;
A
#
# COMPACT_ATOMS: atom_id res chain seq x y z
N ASP A 1 18.26 -8.22 -6.73
CA ASP A 1 16.95 -8.12 -7.41
C ASP A 1 15.86 -8.43 -6.39
N PHE A 2 14.84 -7.56 -6.26
CA PHE A 2 13.83 -7.68 -5.21
C PHE A 2 12.93 -8.91 -5.42
N VAL A 3 12.43 -9.14 -6.63
CA VAL A 3 11.50 -10.26 -6.89
C VAL A 3 12.22 -11.60 -6.69
N ASN A 4 13.34 -11.80 -7.37
CA ASN A 4 14.07 -13.06 -7.31
C ASN A 4 14.58 -13.41 -5.89
N ILE A 5 15.12 -12.44 -5.15
CA ILE A 5 15.73 -12.72 -3.84
C ILE A 5 14.68 -12.70 -2.73
N VAL A 6 13.85 -11.65 -2.66
CA VAL A 6 12.96 -11.44 -1.52
C VAL A 6 11.66 -12.24 -1.69
N ILE A 7 11.06 -12.19 -2.89
CA ILE A 7 9.76 -12.84 -3.12
C ILE A 7 9.95 -14.34 -3.38
N LEU A 8 10.77 -14.71 -4.37
CA LEU A 8 10.87 -16.10 -4.81
C LEU A 8 11.80 -16.95 -3.92
N LEU A 9 13.04 -16.51 -3.70
CA LEU A 9 14.02 -17.30 -2.95
C LEU A 9 13.74 -17.33 -1.44
N ARG A 10 13.45 -16.17 -0.84
CA ARG A 10 13.15 -16.08 0.60
C ARG A 10 11.71 -16.46 0.94
N GLY A 11 10.81 -16.51 -0.05
CA GLY A 11 9.43 -16.95 0.14
C GLY A 11 8.66 -16.13 1.18
N VAL A 12 8.93 -14.83 1.31
CA VAL A 12 8.35 -14.00 2.39
C VAL A 12 6.82 -13.90 2.32
N LEU A 13 6.23 -14.16 1.15
CA LEU A 13 4.78 -14.23 0.94
C LEU A 13 4.24 -15.67 0.87
N GLY A 14 5.09 -16.68 1.08
CA GLY A 14 4.79 -18.09 0.83
C GLY A 14 5.48 -18.62 -0.42
N LYS A 15 5.25 -19.91 -0.72
CA LYS A 15 5.77 -20.56 -1.93
C LYS A 15 5.03 -20.01 -3.15
N VAL A 16 5.77 -19.48 -4.12
CA VAL A 16 5.22 -18.98 -5.38
C VAL A 16 5.38 -20.06 -6.45
N ASP A 17 4.27 -20.54 -7.00
CA ASP A 17 4.28 -21.54 -8.08
C ASP A 17 4.43 -20.88 -9.46
N GLN A 18 3.91 -19.67 -9.62
CA GLN A 18 4.04 -18.88 -10.84
C GLN A 18 4.10 -17.39 -10.49
N ASP A 19 4.87 -16.63 -11.26
CA ASP A 19 4.93 -15.17 -11.18
C ASP A 19 4.85 -14.52 -12.56
N TYR A 20 4.40 -13.27 -12.57
CA TYR A 20 4.42 -12.42 -13.76
C TYR A 20 4.88 -11.02 -13.35
N VAL A 21 5.98 -10.56 -13.95
CA VAL A 21 6.54 -9.24 -13.73
C VAL A 21 6.56 -8.47 -15.04
N LYS A 22 5.89 -7.32 -15.07
CA LYS A 22 5.89 -6.40 -16.21
C LYS A 22 6.50 -5.08 -15.81
N LYS A 23 7.54 -4.67 -16.53
CA LYS A 23 8.11 -3.32 -16.44
C LYS A 23 7.43 -2.42 -17.45
N GLU A 24 6.80 -1.36 -16.95
CA GLU A 24 6.24 -0.28 -17.74
C GLU A 24 6.97 1.03 -17.43
N TYR A 25 6.85 2.01 -18.32
CA TYR A 25 7.36 3.35 -18.09
C TYR A 25 6.17 4.28 -17.94
N GLN A 26 6.03 4.92 -16.78
CA GLN A 26 5.02 5.96 -16.60
C GLN A 26 5.28 7.14 -17.56
N MET A 27 4.30 8.04 -17.72
CA MET A 27 4.39 9.23 -18.60
C MET A 27 5.66 10.09 -18.39
N ARG A 28 6.36 9.93 -17.25
CA ARG A 28 7.60 10.63 -16.91
C ARG A 28 8.86 9.75 -17.04
N ARG A 29 8.79 8.64 -17.76
CA ARG A 29 9.86 7.64 -17.94
C ARG A 29 10.39 7.00 -16.66
N ALA A 30 9.68 7.18 -15.54
CA ALA A 30 9.97 6.44 -14.33
C ALA A 30 9.54 4.98 -14.53
N PRO A 31 10.42 4.00 -14.23
CA PRO A 31 10.06 2.60 -14.31
C PRO A 31 9.00 2.28 -13.26
N TYR A 32 7.96 1.58 -13.68
CA TYR A 32 6.85 1.12 -12.86
C TYR A 32 6.66 -0.37 -13.07
N TYR A 33 6.57 -1.13 -11.98
CA TYR A 33 6.51 -2.58 -12.04
C TYR A 33 5.13 -3.06 -11.63
N HIS A 34 4.52 -3.86 -12.48
CA HIS A 34 3.36 -4.67 -12.14
C HIS A 34 3.83 -6.08 -11.83
N ILE A 35 3.37 -6.63 -10.70
CA ILE A 35 3.74 -7.97 -10.24
C ILE A 35 2.43 -8.72 -9.94
N LEU A 36 2.29 -9.92 -10.50
CA LEU A 36 1.27 -10.89 -10.12
C LEU A 36 1.95 -12.15 -9.61
N LEU A 37 1.47 -12.70 -8.49
CA LEU A 37 2.04 -13.86 -7.81
C LEU A 37 0.94 -14.90 -7.58
N TRP A 38 1.19 -16.14 -7.97
CA TRP A 38 0.36 -17.29 -7.64
C TRP A 38 1.04 -18.06 -6.51
N ILE A 39 0.50 -17.88 -5.31
CA ILE A 39 1.04 -18.49 -4.09
C ILE A 39 0.33 -19.84 -3.86
N THR A 40 1.10 -20.89 -3.55
CA THR A 40 0.55 -22.20 -3.20
C THR A 40 -0.41 -22.08 -2.01
N ASN A 41 -1.62 -22.63 -2.13
CA ASN A 41 -2.67 -22.55 -1.11
C ASN A 41 -3.02 -21.10 -0.68
N ALA A 42 -2.99 -20.16 -1.63
CA ALA A 42 -3.41 -18.79 -1.36
C ALA A 42 -4.88 -18.73 -0.88
N LEU A 43 -5.10 -17.93 0.16
CA LEU A 43 -6.43 -17.67 0.71
C LEU A 43 -7.27 -16.81 -0.25
N VAL A 44 -8.57 -17.07 -0.30
CA VAL A 44 -9.52 -16.38 -1.18
C VAL A 44 -10.35 -15.37 -0.40
N VAL A 45 -10.26 -14.10 -0.80
CA VAL A 45 -11.03 -13.00 -0.22
C VAL A 45 -12.53 -13.29 -0.33
N GLY A 46 -13.25 -13.18 0.78
CA GLY A 46 -14.69 -13.42 0.85
C GLY A 46 -15.10 -14.89 1.04
N ILE A 47 -14.15 -15.82 0.98
CA ILE A 47 -14.35 -17.24 1.32
C ILE A 47 -13.63 -17.56 2.62
N ASP A 48 -12.31 -17.32 2.66
CA ASP A 48 -11.44 -17.66 3.80
C ASP A 48 -11.32 -16.48 4.78
N CYS A 49 -12.44 -15.83 5.08
CA CYS A 49 -12.51 -14.80 6.10
C CYS A 49 -12.78 -15.46 7.47
N PRO A 50 -11.98 -15.18 8.53
CA PRO A 50 -11.06 -14.05 8.70
C PRO A 50 -9.58 -14.32 8.39
N GLU A 51 -9.19 -15.53 7.97
CA GLU A 51 -7.81 -15.96 7.79
C GLU A 51 -7.01 -15.07 6.84
N VAL A 52 -7.66 -14.52 5.80
CA VAL A 52 -7.06 -13.54 4.88
C VAL A 52 -6.49 -12.34 5.63
N SER A 53 -7.23 -11.81 6.61
CA SER A 53 -6.81 -10.66 7.41
C SER A 53 -5.56 -10.98 8.22
N SER A 54 -5.51 -12.14 8.85
CA SER A 54 -4.36 -12.61 9.62
C SER A 54 -3.14 -12.82 8.73
N PHE A 55 -3.32 -13.41 7.55
CA PHE A 55 -2.25 -13.60 6.57
C PHE A 55 -1.61 -12.28 6.15
N ILE A 56 -2.43 -11.25 5.89
CA ILE A 56 -1.96 -9.91 5.53
C ILE A 56 -1.20 -9.27 6.70
N GLN A 57 -1.78 -9.25 7.90
CA GLN A 57 -1.17 -8.60 9.06
C GLN A 57 0.18 -9.24 9.47
N ASP A 58 0.32 -10.54 9.32
CA ASP A 58 1.55 -11.28 9.62
C ASP A 58 2.73 -10.90 8.70
N ARG A 59 2.44 -10.51 7.45
CA ARG A 59 3.46 -10.27 6.41
C ARG A 59 3.62 -8.80 6.03
N ILE A 60 2.58 -8.00 6.22
CA ILE A 60 2.51 -6.60 5.77
C ILE A 60 2.15 -5.74 6.97
N SER A 61 3.05 -4.81 7.30
CA SER A 61 2.83 -3.84 8.36
C SER A 61 2.86 -2.42 7.79
N CYS A 62 1.89 -1.62 8.25
CA CYS A 62 1.85 -0.17 8.04
C CYS A 62 2.39 0.59 9.26
N HIS A 63 2.81 -0.10 10.33
CA HIS A 63 3.35 0.54 11.51
C HIS A 63 4.71 1.18 11.20
N LEU A 64 4.92 2.38 11.73
CA LEU A 64 6.22 3.02 11.65
C LEU A 64 7.22 2.20 12.49
N PRO A 65 8.35 1.74 11.91
CA PRO A 65 9.35 0.98 12.66
C PRO A 65 9.89 1.80 13.84
N ASP A 66 10.22 1.16 14.96
CA ASP A 66 10.79 1.86 16.11
C ASP A 66 12.16 2.46 15.77
N SER A 67 12.37 3.73 16.13
CA SER A 67 13.57 4.48 15.75
C SER A 67 14.82 4.07 16.54
N ILE A 68 14.67 3.37 17.67
CA ILE A 68 15.77 2.89 18.50
C ILE A 68 16.11 1.45 18.14
N MET A 69 15.10 0.58 17.99
CA MET A 69 15.28 -0.85 17.72
C MET A 69 15.58 -1.14 16.24
N LEU A 70 15.00 -0.37 15.31
CA LEU A 70 15.15 -0.56 13.86
C LEU A 70 15.47 0.77 13.15
N PRO A 71 16.59 1.43 13.50
CA PRO A 71 16.89 2.80 13.06
C PRO A 71 16.97 2.92 11.53
N ASP A 72 17.61 1.95 10.86
CA ASP A 72 17.73 1.97 9.40
C ASP A 72 16.37 1.81 8.72
N LEU A 73 15.56 0.86 9.17
CA LEU A 73 14.24 0.64 8.58
C LEU A 73 13.33 1.84 8.83
N ASN A 74 13.37 2.42 10.03
CA ASN A 74 12.68 3.67 10.35
C ASN A 74 13.10 4.79 9.39
N PHE A 75 14.40 4.97 9.15
CA PHE A 75 14.92 5.97 8.22
C PHE A 75 14.36 5.79 6.81
N TRP A 76 14.43 4.57 6.24
CA TRP A 76 13.95 4.30 4.88
C TRP A 76 12.44 4.51 4.75
N VAL A 77 11.64 4.02 5.71
CA VAL A 77 10.18 4.20 5.72
C VAL A 77 9.82 5.68 5.84
N THR A 78 10.41 6.39 6.79
CA THR A 78 10.19 7.83 7.01
C THR A 78 10.59 8.67 5.79
N LYS A 79 11.66 8.28 5.09
CA LYS A 79 12.20 9.04 3.96
C LYS A 79 11.40 8.83 2.67
N TYR A 80 11.00 7.59 2.35
CA TYR A 80 10.45 7.26 1.04
C TYR A 80 8.98 6.87 1.04
N GLN A 81 8.43 6.40 2.16
CA GLN A 81 7.05 5.92 2.21
C GLN A 81 6.09 6.92 2.87
N MET A 82 6.60 7.86 3.67
CA MET A 82 5.74 8.91 4.24
C MET A 82 5.40 9.99 3.22
N HIS A 83 4.10 10.27 3.10
CA HIS A 83 3.62 11.36 2.26
C HIS A 83 4.02 12.71 2.85
N LYS A 84 4.70 13.54 2.04
CA LYS A 84 4.92 14.96 2.30
C LYS A 84 4.23 15.75 1.20
N CYS A 85 3.40 16.72 1.60
CA CYS A 85 2.72 17.57 0.64
C CYS A 85 3.74 18.32 -0.23
N SER A 86 3.59 18.21 -1.54
CA SER A 86 4.30 18.99 -2.54
C SER A 86 3.34 19.92 -3.26
N ILE A 87 3.87 20.85 -4.03
CA ILE A 87 3.09 21.79 -4.87
C ILE A 87 2.09 21.04 -5.77
N TYR A 88 2.44 19.81 -6.21
CA TYR A 88 1.56 18.99 -7.04
C TYR A 88 0.28 18.55 -6.34
N CYS A 89 0.36 18.19 -5.06
CA CYS A 89 -0.78 17.70 -4.30
C CYS A 89 -1.39 18.77 -3.39
N THR A 90 -0.74 19.91 -3.18
CA THR A 90 -1.32 20.98 -2.35
C THR A 90 -2.35 21.79 -3.12
N ARG A 91 -3.57 21.90 -2.59
CA ARG A 91 -4.67 22.73 -3.13
C ARG A 91 -5.14 23.71 -2.06
N LYS A 92 -5.36 24.97 -2.44
CA LYS A 92 -6.09 25.94 -1.60
C LYS A 92 -7.58 25.77 -1.81
N ILE A 93 -8.32 25.60 -0.73
CA ILE A 93 -9.79 25.53 -0.72
C ILE A 93 -10.35 26.61 0.21
N ILE A 94 -11.54 27.11 -0.10
CA ILE A 94 -12.23 28.09 0.74
C ILE A 94 -13.07 27.31 1.76
N PHE A 95 -12.87 27.61 3.04
CA PHE A 95 -13.68 27.08 4.13
C PHE A 95 -14.29 28.26 4.91
N GLY A 96 -15.56 28.57 4.64
CA GLY A 96 -16.19 29.81 5.11
C GLY A 96 -15.57 31.02 4.42
N LYS A 97 -14.88 31.88 5.18
CA LYS A 97 -14.21 33.10 4.67
C LYS A 97 -12.69 32.97 4.58
N THR A 98 -12.11 31.81 4.93
CA THR A 98 -10.66 31.61 4.96
C THR A 98 -10.21 30.61 3.90
N TYR A 99 -8.98 30.79 3.42
CA TYR A 99 -8.31 29.81 2.56
C TYR A 99 -7.53 28.83 3.42
N VAL A 100 -7.78 27.54 3.23
CA VAL A 100 -7.01 26.46 3.86
C VAL A 100 -6.30 25.64 2.79
N SER A 101 -5.08 25.24 3.10
CA SER A 101 -4.27 24.36 2.26
C SER A 101 -4.59 22.91 2.61
N ARG A 102 -4.96 22.10 1.62
CA ARG A 102 -5.21 20.66 1.80
C ARG A 102 -4.54 19.83 0.72
N CYS A 103 -4.25 18.57 1.05
CA CYS A 103 -3.79 17.61 0.06
C CYS A 103 -4.95 17.21 -0.86
N ARG A 104 -4.75 17.28 -2.18
CA ARG A 104 -5.65 16.84 -3.24
C ARG A 104 -6.01 15.35 -3.11
N PHE A 105 -5.12 14.56 -2.51
CA PHE A 105 -5.31 13.13 -2.26
C PHE A 105 -5.80 12.83 -0.84
N ASN A 106 -6.12 13.87 -0.07
CA ASN A 106 -6.63 13.78 1.30
C ASN A 106 -5.69 13.02 2.27
N PHE A 107 -4.37 13.16 2.07
CA PHE A 107 -3.38 12.69 3.05
C PHE A 107 -3.18 13.72 4.17
N ALA A 108 -2.87 13.31 5.40
CA ALA A 108 -2.85 11.91 5.86
C ALA A 108 -4.26 11.33 6.01
N ARG A 109 -4.42 10.05 5.69
CA ARG A 109 -5.67 9.32 5.96
C ARG A 109 -5.79 9.07 7.47
N PRO A 110 -7.01 9.01 8.04
CA PRO A 110 -7.18 8.64 9.44
C PRO A 110 -6.57 7.26 9.70
N VAL A 111 -5.95 7.11 10.87
CA VAL A 111 -5.40 5.83 11.33
C VAL A 111 -6.56 4.86 11.57
N GLN A 112 -6.37 3.61 11.16
CA GLN A 112 -7.27 2.51 11.51
C GLN A 112 -6.51 1.53 12.40
N ASP A 113 -7.11 1.16 13.53
CA ASP A 113 -6.50 0.27 14.52
C ASP A 113 -6.61 -1.21 14.12
N SER A 114 -7.53 -1.53 13.20
CA SER A 114 -7.74 -2.88 12.69
C SER A 114 -7.83 -2.89 11.17
N ILE A 115 -7.51 -4.05 10.59
CA ILE A 115 -7.66 -4.25 9.15
C ILE A 115 -9.16 -4.33 8.80
N CYS A 116 -9.54 -3.61 7.75
CA CYS A 116 -10.87 -3.71 7.16
C CYS A 116 -10.73 -4.24 5.73
N ILE A 117 -11.30 -5.39 5.46
CA ILE A 117 -11.37 -5.98 4.12
C ILE A 117 -12.80 -5.82 3.62
N ASN A 118 -12.98 -4.99 2.60
CA ASN A 118 -14.26 -4.91 1.90
C ASN A 118 -14.43 -6.17 1.04
N ASP A 119 -15.64 -6.69 0.94
CA ASP A 119 -15.94 -7.72 -0.06
C ASP A 119 -15.69 -7.19 -1.49
N VAL A 120 -15.60 -8.12 -2.43
CA VAL A 120 -15.26 -7.82 -3.83
C VAL A 120 -16.28 -6.86 -4.44
N GLU A 121 -17.57 -7.05 -4.17
CA GLU A 121 -18.63 -6.23 -4.76
C GLU A 121 -18.60 -4.79 -4.23
N ASN A 122 -18.44 -4.61 -2.93
CA ASN A 122 -18.28 -3.31 -2.28
C ASN A 122 -16.99 -2.61 -2.70
N SER A 123 -15.91 -3.37 -2.92
CA SER A 123 -14.65 -2.83 -3.45
C SER A 123 -14.83 -2.28 -4.86
N LEU A 124 -15.58 -2.97 -5.72
CA LEU A 124 -15.90 -2.50 -7.08
C LEU A 124 -16.85 -1.29 -7.05
N LYS A 125 -17.83 -1.28 -6.13
CA LYS A 125 -18.77 -0.16 -5.93
C LYS A 125 -18.13 1.06 -5.29
N SER A 126 -16.98 0.92 -4.61
CA SER A 126 -16.23 2.01 -3.98
C SER A 126 -15.66 3.06 -4.96
N CYS A 127 -16.06 3.02 -6.24
CA CYS A 127 -16.01 4.13 -7.19
C CYS A 127 -16.70 5.43 -6.70
N ILE A 128 -17.23 5.46 -5.46
CA ILE A 128 -17.57 6.69 -4.76
C ILE A 128 -16.27 7.46 -4.51
N LYS A 129 -16.01 8.35 -5.47
CA LYS A 129 -15.07 9.46 -5.40
C LYS A 129 -14.97 10.00 -3.97
N ILE A 130 -13.89 9.63 -3.29
CA ILE A 130 -13.41 10.35 -2.10
C ILE A 130 -12.89 11.69 -2.64
N TYR A 131 -13.79 12.64 -2.84
CA TYR A 131 -13.47 14.03 -3.19
C TYR A 131 -13.46 14.91 -1.96
#